data_AF-A0A974XW06-F1
#
_entry.id   AF-A0A974XW06-F1
#
_cell.length_a   1.000
_cell.length_b   1.000
_cell.length_c   1.000
_cell.angle_alpha   90.00
_cell.angle_beta   90.00
_cell.angle_gamma   90.00
#
_symmetry.space_group_name_H-M   'P 1'
#
loop_
_entity.id
_entity.type
_entity.pdbx_description
1 polymer ?
#
loop_
_entity_poly.entity_id
_entity_poly.type
_entity_poly.pdbx_seq_one_letter_code
_entity_poly.pdbx_strand_id
1 'polypeptide(L)'
;MSQRTIVAVETMDDMFIGKIVRAPFAVAEPGNKRLVLDADALPAPGEDEVVLKRGQKLRDALRSHTGICGVLDNLSQSNAHNPLFVQLGPTDAEGFNWEALCDTKDAFFALDTRWPIARIVADVNTPPRPPSEMGRWVRVLAVISALKIKDQHKEWERLRNAIVAANGDAPWIRLKVLAGHPDLYKAIDDEKADLKKDSDLDVELGTLEDSATFLTQEIRAWAPNILHFFCHGHADALGQSLELATARDHLLAEAGGVEAGSVNLGAASLATLASSLPNAWLLVLNCCSTGKPVPGMSSMASQAVAAGFPSAVAMFEPVEASDAYNFTRAFYPGAFEALRQVGKALGASTSTTLEWTPLMHDVRAAISDGKPTASSPEWSLPVLYVRGLEAQVFIAAQPAPAPVPAPPVPTPTPTPPSTPPAPIPVPAPAAAADESHMQGEQYRVQVEEMARWLATAGQQLEPDDRRRVMEYALKDVPRPLWPNVEGRFDGDDR
;
A
#
# COMPACT_ATOMS: atom_id res chain seq x y z
N MET A 1 -8.02 26.19 9.68
CA MET A 1 -7.90 25.74 8.28
C MET A 1 -6.49 25.21 8.08
N SER A 2 -6.31 24.11 7.35
CA SER A 2 -4.97 23.52 7.15
C SER A 2 -4.08 24.49 6.36
N GLN A 3 -2.80 24.61 6.74
CA GLN A 3 -1.81 25.49 6.08
C GLN A 3 -1.17 24.81 4.87
N ARG A 4 -1.95 24.03 4.11
CA ARG A 4 -1.45 23.30 2.95
C ARG A 4 -1.19 24.26 1.78
N THR A 5 -0.03 24.11 1.17
CA THR A 5 0.26 24.65 -0.16
C THR A 5 0.05 23.54 -1.17
N ILE A 6 -0.81 23.75 -2.16
CA ILE A 6 -1.20 22.72 -3.14
C ILE A 6 -0.96 23.26 -4.55
N VAL A 7 -0.05 22.61 -5.26
CA VAL A 7 0.24 22.82 -6.68
C VAL A 7 -0.33 21.62 -7.43
N ALA A 8 -1.17 21.85 -8.43
CA ALA A 8 -1.63 20.78 -9.31
C ALA A 8 -0.78 20.74 -10.57
N VAL A 9 -0.42 19.52 -10.99
CA VAL A 9 0.24 19.23 -12.26
C VAL A 9 -0.58 18.17 -12.98
N GLU A 10 -1.15 18.57 -14.11
CA GLU A 10 -2.07 17.77 -14.92
C GLU A 10 -1.51 17.58 -16.33
N THR A 11 -1.94 16.56 -17.07
CA THR A 11 -1.61 16.38 -18.50
C THR A 11 -2.82 16.80 -19.33
N MET A 12 -2.59 17.63 -20.33
CA MET A 12 -3.59 18.07 -21.31
C MET A 12 -2.91 18.12 -22.68
N ASP A 13 -3.41 17.36 -23.66
CA ASP A 13 -2.85 17.26 -25.02
C ASP A 13 -1.32 16.98 -25.03
N ASP A 14 -0.89 15.95 -24.29
CA ASP A 14 0.52 15.55 -24.13
C ASP A 14 1.44 16.63 -23.51
N MET A 15 0.86 17.65 -22.87
CA MET A 15 1.61 18.69 -22.17
C MET A 15 1.25 18.73 -20.69
N PHE A 16 2.25 19.00 -19.86
CA PHE A 16 2.01 19.28 -18.44
C PHE A 16 1.46 20.70 -18.24
N ILE A 17 0.41 20.82 -17.44
CA ILE A 17 -0.21 22.07 -17.02
C ILE A 17 -0.07 22.20 -15.52
N GLY A 18 0.59 23.26 -15.07
CA GLY A 18 0.69 23.64 -13.66
C GLY A 18 -0.37 24.67 -13.30
N LYS A 19 -0.89 24.60 -12.08
CA LYS A 19 -1.74 25.63 -11.47
C LYS A 19 -1.63 25.64 -9.95
N ILE A 20 -2.03 26.73 -9.32
CA ILE A 20 -2.13 26.83 -7.85
C ILE A 20 -3.55 26.52 -7.42
N VAL A 21 -3.70 25.44 -6.65
CA VAL A 21 -5.00 25.04 -6.10
C VAL A 21 -5.26 25.71 -4.77
N ARG A 22 -4.23 25.80 -3.92
CA ARG A 22 -4.33 26.41 -2.59
C ARG A 22 -2.98 26.95 -2.14
N ALA A 23 -3.00 28.10 -1.49
CA ALA A 23 -1.87 28.64 -0.74
C ALA A 23 -2.38 29.39 0.49
N PRO A 24 -1.65 29.41 1.62
CA PRO A 24 -2.03 30.17 2.81
C PRO A 24 -1.76 31.68 2.69
N PHE A 25 -1.38 32.16 1.50
CA PHE A 25 -1.07 33.54 1.16
C PHE A 25 -1.56 33.87 -0.25
N ALA A 26 -1.62 35.16 -0.58
CA ALA A 26 -2.02 35.62 -1.91
C ALA A 26 -0.97 35.22 -2.96
N VAL A 27 -1.43 34.69 -4.09
CA VAL A 27 -0.57 34.25 -5.21
C VAL A 27 -0.96 34.99 -6.48
N ALA A 28 0.04 35.52 -7.19
CA ALA A 28 -0.17 36.12 -8.51
C ALA A 28 -0.46 35.04 -9.56
N GLU A 29 -1.41 35.29 -10.45
CA GLU A 29 -1.71 34.41 -11.60
C GLU A 29 -1.91 32.92 -11.20
N PRO A 30 -2.89 32.56 -10.36
CA PRO A 30 -3.06 31.17 -9.91
C PRO A 30 -3.57 30.20 -10.99
N GLY A 31 -3.85 30.70 -12.20
CA GLY A 31 -4.46 29.94 -13.31
C GLY A 31 -3.53 28.92 -13.96
N ASN A 32 -3.99 28.34 -15.06
CA ASN A 32 -3.27 27.27 -15.75
C ASN A 32 -2.09 27.82 -16.57
N LYS A 33 -0.93 27.15 -16.51
CA LYS A 33 0.19 27.39 -17.41
C LYS A 33 0.85 26.10 -17.85
N ARG A 34 1.25 26.04 -19.12
CA ARG A 34 2.10 24.96 -19.64
C ARG A 34 3.44 24.93 -18.91
N LEU A 35 3.83 23.74 -18.46
CA LEU A 35 5.14 23.41 -17.92
C LEU A 35 5.93 22.65 -18.98
N VAL A 36 7.23 22.95 -19.07
CA VAL A 36 8.16 22.20 -19.93
C VAL A 36 8.82 21.16 -19.04
N LEU A 37 8.16 20.01 -18.91
CA LEU A 37 8.63 18.84 -18.18
C LEU A 37 8.72 17.66 -19.15
N ASP A 38 9.82 16.92 -19.04
CA ASP A 38 10.09 15.74 -19.85
C ASP A 38 10.79 14.72 -18.94
N ALA A 39 10.14 13.58 -18.72
CA ALA A 39 10.64 12.53 -17.86
C ALA A 39 11.87 11.84 -18.47
N ASP A 40 11.92 11.73 -19.81
CA ASP A 40 13.03 11.11 -20.53
C ASP A 40 14.28 12.00 -20.53
N ALA A 41 14.09 13.30 -20.30
CA ALA A 41 15.19 14.26 -20.15
C ALA A 41 15.76 14.32 -18.72
N LEU A 42 15.29 13.50 -17.78
CA LEU A 42 15.84 13.44 -16.43
C LEU A 42 17.20 12.71 -16.41
N PRO A 43 18.16 13.16 -15.57
CA PRO A 43 19.43 12.46 -15.36
C PRO A 43 19.22 10.99 -15.01
N ALA A 44 20.03 10.13 -15.62
CA ALA A 44 20.01 8.71 -15.37
C ALA A 44 20.57 8.38 -13.97
N PRO A 45 20.11 7.27 -13.34
CA PRO A 45 20.73 6.78 -12.12
C PRO A 45 22.25 6.60 -12.28
N GLY A 46 23.01 6.97 -11.26
CA GLY A 46 24.48 6.84 -11.24
C GLY A 46 25.26 8.05 -11.79
N GLU A 47 24.58 9.05 -12.35
CA GLU A 47 25.22 10.35 -12.64
C GLU A 47 25.60 11.10 -11.35
N ASP A 48 26.66 11.91 -11.42
CA ASP A 48 27.03 12.79 -10.31
C ASP A 48 25.94 13.85 -10.07
N GLU A 49 25.65 14.11 -8.79
CA GLU A 49 24.58 15.01 -8.34
C GLU A 49 23.21 14.71 -8.98
N VAL A 50 22.92 13.44 -9.28
CA VAL A 50 21.69 13.01 -9.99
C VAL A 50 20.41 13.56 -9.33
N VAL A 51 20.35 13.59 -8.00
CA VAL A 51 19.17 14.04 -7.25
C VAL A 51 19.01 15.55 -7.39
N LEU A 52 20.11 16.29 -7.24
CA LEU A 52 20.08 17.75 -7.38
C LEU A 52 19.67 18.15 -8.80
N LYS A 53 20.28 17.55 -9.83
CA LYS A 53 19.94 17.86 -11.23
C LYS A 53 18.49 17.55 -11.58
N ARG A 54 17.93 16.44 -11.06
CA ARG A 54 16.49 16.14 -11.16
C ARG A 54 15.65 17.23 -10.49
N GLY A 55 16.04 17.63 -9.28
CA GLY A 55 15.42 18.73 -8.53
C GLY A 55 15.43 20.07 -9.24
N GLN A 56 16.56 20.44 -9.84
CA GLN A 56 16.74 21.67 -10.60
C GLN A 56 15.85 21.70 -11.84
N LYS A 57 15.75 20.58 -12.59
CA LYS A 57 14.83 20.47 -13.74
C LYS A 57 13.38 20.69 -13.32
N LEU A 58 12.94 20.07 -12.22
CA LEU A 58 11.59 20.30 -11.68
C LEU A 58 11.38 21.76 -11.26
N ARG A 59 12.33 22.31 -10.50
CA ARG A 59 12.30 23.71 -10.06
C ARG A 59 12.18 24.65 -11.26
N ASP A 60 13.05 24.52 -12.25
CA ASP A 60 13.14 25.45 -13.38
C ASP A 60 11.87 25.38 -14.24
N ALA A 61 11.33 24.16 -14.45
CA ALA A 61 10.06 23.98 -15.14
C ALA A 61 8.87 24.60 -14.37
N LEU A 62 8.77 24.36 -13.06
CA LEU A 62 7.71 24.94 -12.21
C LEU A 62 7.81 26.46 -12.14
N ARG A 63 9.02 27.02 -12.06
CA ARG A 63 9.26 28.47 -12.02
C ARG A 63 8.89 29.19 -13.32
N SER A 64 8.69 28.47 -14.42
CA SER A 64 8.11 29.06 -15.64
C SER A 64 6.70 29.62 -15.38
N HIS A 65 6.00 29.16 -14.34
CA HIS A 65 4.72 29.68 -13.90
C HIS A 65 4.89 30.71 -12.76
N THR A 66 4.47 31.96 -12.99
CA THR A 66 4.65 33.10 -12.06
C THR A 66 4.09 32.82 -10.66
N GLY A 67 2.87 32.30 -10.57
CA GLY A 67 2.26 31.93 -9.29
C GLY A 67 3.02 30.84 -8.53
N ILE A 68 3.36 29.73 -9.18
CA ILE A 68 4.17 28.65 -8.59
C ILE A 68 5.56 29.17 -8.18
N CYS A 69 6.20 29.99 -9.01
CA CYS A 69 7.47 30.64 -8.70
C CYS A 69 7.38 31.44 -7.38
N GLY A 70 6.37 32.29 -7.25
CA GLY A 70 6.13 33.07 -6.03
C GLY A 70 5.83 32.20 -4.80
N VAL A 71 5.15 31.06 -4.98
CA VAL A 71 4.93 30.08 -3.92
C VAL A 71 6.25 29.45 -3.46
N LEU A 72 7.07 28.96 -4.39
CA LEU A 72 8.37 28.35 -4.06
C LEU A 72 9.31 29.36 -3.39
N ASP A 73 9.33 30.61 -3.87
CA ASP A 73 10.09 31.69 -3.26
C ASP A 73 9.60 31.98 -1.84
N ASN A 74 8.28 32.05 -1.63
CA ASN A 74 7.72 32.27 -0.29
C ASN A 74 8.05 31.12 0.67
N LEU A 75 7.93 29.87 0.22
CA LEU A 75 8.32 28.71 1.01
C LEU A 75 9.76 28.88 1.47
N SER A 76 10.72 29.04 0.56
CA SER A 76 12.16 29.16 0.88
C SER A 76 12.53 30.27 1.88
N GLN A 77 11.70 31.32 1.97
CA GLN A 77 11.92 32.48 2.85
C GLN A 77 11.14 32.40 4.18
N SER A 78 10.13 31.54 4.26
CA SER A 78 9.23 31.47 5.41
C SER A 78 9.77 30.56 6.51
N ASN A 79 9.55 30.94 7.78
CA ASN A 79 9.80 30.06 8.92
C ASN A 79 8.54 29.26 9.33
N ALA A 80 7.42 29.46 8.63
CA ALA A 80 6.18 28.73 8.91
C ALA A 80 6.25 27.31 8.34
N HIS A 81 5.65 26.37 9.08
CA HIS A 81 5.49 24.99 8.64
C HIS A 81 4.33 24.89 7.64
N ASN A 82 4.66 24.89 6.35
CA ASN A 82 3.73 24.87 5.22
C ASN A 82 4.06 23.67 4.33
N PRO A 83 3.45 22.49 4.55
CA PRO A 83 3.68 21.33 3.70
C PRO A 83 3.29 21.63 2.25
N LEU A 84 4.12 21.15 1.32
CA LEU A 84 3.89 21.25 -0.11
C LEU A 84 3.26 19.96 -0.62
N PHE A 85 2.08 20.08 -1.20
CA PHE A 85 1.40 18.97 -1.84
C PHE A 85 1.41 19.17 -3.35
N VAL A 86 1.78 18.10 -4.06
CA VAL A 86 1.64 18.02 -5.52
C VAL A 86 0.38 17.22 -5.82
N GLN A 87 -0.66 17.87 -6.32
CA GLN A 87 -1.86 17.20 -6.79
C GLN A 87 -1.61 16.65 -8.19
N LEU A 88 -1.68 15.33 -8.30
CA LEU A 88 -1.41 14.59 -9.53
C LEU A 88 -2.76 14.19 -10.13
N GLY A 89 -3.00 14.60 -11.37
CA GLY A 89 -4.07 13.98 -12.17
C GLY A 89 -3.69 12.55 -12.58
N PRO A 90 -4.60 11.80 -13.23
CA PRO A 90 -4.28 10.53 -13.89
C PRO A 90 -3.35 10.79 -15.09
N THR A 91 -2.07 10.97 -14.80
CA THR A 91 -1.12 11.67 -15.67
C THR A 91 0.28 11.16 -15.45
N ASP A 92 1.14 11.31 -16.47
CA ASP A 92 2.56 10.99 -16.40
C ASP A 92 3.33 11.88 -15.39
N ALA A 93 2.67 12.89 -14.81
CA ALA A 93 3.25 13.77 -13.80
C ALA A 93 3.65 12.98 -12.53
N GLU A 94 3.01 11.83 -12.29
CA GLU A 94 3.40 10.94 -11.20
C GLU A 94 4.82 10.36 -11.40
N GLY A 95 5.31 10.30 -12.63
CA GLY A 95 6.63 9.77 -13.01
C GLY A 95 7.81 10.66 -12.66
N PHE A 96 7.56 11.84 -12.06
CA PHE A 96 8.61 12.69 -11.54
C PHE A 96 8.87 12.42 -10.05
N ASN A 97 10.14 12.51 -9.65
CA ASN A 97 10.55 12.46 -8.25
C ASN A 97 10.39 13.85 -7.60
N TRP A 98 9.15 14.21 -7.27
CA TRP A 98 8.79 15.51 -6.68
C TRP A 98 9.52 15.80 -5.36
N GLU A 99 9.91 14.77 -4.64
CA GLU A 99 10.64 14.83 -3.38
C GLU A 99 12.06 15.38 -3.57
N ALA A 100 12.60 15.30 -4.79
CA ALA A 100 13.88 15.92 -5.15
C ALA A 100 13.77 17.44 -5.45
N LEU A 101 12.57 18.05 -5.41
CA LEU A 101 12.41 19.48 -5.68
C LEU A 101 13.29 20.33 -4.75
N CYS A 102 14.06 21.25 -5.33
CA CYS A 102 14.95 22.15 -4.61
C CYS A 102 14.59 23.64 -4.82
N ASP A 103 15.08 24.49 -3.92
CA ASP A 103 14.97 25.94 -4.03
C ASP A 103 16.06 26.54 -4.94
N THR A 104 16.14 27.87 -5.02
CA THR A 104 17.15 28.58 -5.84
C THR A 104 18.56 28.54 -5.28
N LYS A 105 18.74 27.99 -4.07
CA LYS A 105 20.04 27.74 -3.42
C LYS A 105 20.38 26.25 -3.42
N ASP A 106 19.67 25.46 -4.23
CA ASP A 106 19.86 24.02 -4.36
C ASP A 106 19.58 23.24 -3.05
N ALA A 107 18.82 23.83 -2.12
CA ALA A 107 18.37 23.14 -0.91
C ALA A 107 17.05 22.39 -1.18
N PHE A 108 16.99 21.12 -0.80
CA PHE A 108 15.81 20.27 -1.02
C PHE A 108 14.68 20.60 -0.05
N PHE A 109 13.48 20.89 -0.57
CA PHE A 109 12.31 21.19 0.27
C PHE A 109 11.92 19.99 1.15
N ALA A 110 12.01 18.76 0.62
CA ALA A 110 11.63 17.55 1.35
C ALA A 110 12.55 17.16 2.51
N LEU A 111 13.75 17.75 2.60
CA LEU A 111 14.69 17.63 3.71
C LEU A 111 14.61 18.81 4.69
N ASP A 112 13.69 19.75 4.47
CA ASP A 112 13.40 20.82 5.40
C ASP A 112 12.11 20.50 6.18
N THR A 113 12.19 20.46 7.51
CA THR A 113 11.04 20.17 8.37
C THR A 113 9.86 21.12 8.15
N ARG A 114 10.10 22.32 7.61
CA ARG A 114 9.04 23.31 7.38
C ARG A 114 8.18 22.98 6.17
N TRP A 115 8.69 22.27 5.16
CA TRP A 115 8.00 22.09 3.88
C TRP A 115 8.03 20.63 3.39
N PRO A 116 7.56 19.68 4.21
CA PRO A 116 7.56 18.28 3.78
C PRO A 116 6.65 18.10 2.54
N ILE A 117 7.09 17.25 1.62
CA ILE A 117 6.42 16.99 0.33
C ILE A 117 5.55 15.73 0.40
N ALA A 118 4.35 15.82 -0.15
CA ALA A 118 3.44 14.69 -0.40
C ALA A 118 2.66 14.86 -1.71
N ARG A 119 2.03 13.78 -2.16
CA ARG A 119 1.27 13.67 -3.42
C ARG A 119 -0.22 13.54 -3.12
N ILE A 120 -1.08 14.28 -3.82
CA ILE A 120 -2.55 14.16 -3.72
C ILE A 120 -3.08 13.39 -4.93
N VAL A 121 -3.89 12.36 -4.69
CA VAL A 121 -4.44 11.49 -5.74
C VAL A 121 -5.86 11.89 -6.16
N ALA A 122 -6.68 12.44 -5.26
CA ALA A 122 -8.07 12.74 -5.59
C ALA A 122 -8.22 14.03 -6.40
N ASP A 123 -9.12 14.00 -7.37
CA ASP A 123 -9.71 15.20 -7.94
C ASP A 123 -10.67 15.86 -6.92
N VAL A 124 -10.89 17.17 -7.06
CA VAL A 124 -11.81 17.98 -6.25
C VAL A 124 -13.24 17.42 -6.22
N ASN A 125 -13.60 16.60 -7.20
CA ASN A 125 -14.92 15.98 -7.33
C ASN A 125 -15.01 14.59 -6.67
N THR A 126 -13.92 14.07 -6.11
CA THR A 126 -13.95 12.75 -5.45
C THR A 126 -14.79 12.83 -4.18
N PRO A 127 -15.77 11.91 -3.99
CA PRO A 127 -16.60 11.93 -2.79
C PRO A 127 -15.76 11.92 -1.51
N PRO A 128 -16.15 12.70 -0.48
CA PRO A 128 -15.44 12.71 0.79
C PRO A 128 -15.50 11.31 1.41
N ARG A 129 -14.37 10.86 1.95
CA ARG A 129 -14.32 9.60 2.68
C ARG A 129 -14.96 9.78 4.06
N PRO A 130 -15.64 8.75 4.60
CA PRO A 130 -15.91 8.68 6.03
C PRO A 130 -14.64 8.95 6.85
N PRO A 131 -14.75 9.68 7.98
CA PRO A 131 -13.66 9.82 8.93
C PRO A 131 -13.12 8.47 9.39
N SER A 132 -11.84 8.45 9.75
CA SER A 132 -11.22 7.27 10.38
C SER A 132 -11.66 7.16 11.83
N GLU A 133 -12.10 5.98 12.24
CA GLU A 133 -12.55 5.75 13.61
C GLU A 133 -11.37 5.32 14.48
N MET A 134 -10.98 6.14 15.44
CA MET A 134 -10.00 5.78 16.47
C MET A 134 -10.68 4.90 17.52
N GLY A 135 -10.49 3.59 17.41
CA GLY A 135 -10.91 2.61 18.40
C GLY A 135 -9.97 2.56 19.61
N ARG A 136 -10.24 1.61 20.50
CA ARG A 136 -9.34 1.31 21.63
C ARG A 136 -7.97 0.80 21.16
N TRP A 137 -7.95 0.09 20.04
CA TRP A 137 -6.75 -0.58 19.53
C TRP A 137 -6.41 -0.08 18.13
N VAL A 138 -5.15 0.28 17.90
CA VAL A 138 -4.59 0.40 16.56
C VAL A 138 -4.14 -0.98 16.11
N ARG A 139 -4.69 -1.43 15.00
CA ARG A 139 -4.40 -2.74 14.40
C ARG A 139 -3.34 -2.57 13.31
N VAL A 140 -2.13 -3.05 13.56
CA VAL A 140 -1.04 -3.13 12.57
C VAL A 140 -0.90 -4.56 12.05
N LEU A 141 -1.05 -4.76 10.74
CA LEU A 141 -0.71 -6.02 10.08
C LEU A 141 0.53 -5.82 9.23
N ALA A 142 1.56 -6.63 9.46
CA ALA A 142 2.78 -6.66 8.66
C ALA A 142 2.90 -7.97 7.88
N VAL A 143 3.21 -7.88 6.59
CA VAL A 143 3.56 -9.02 5.74
C VAL A 143 5.05 -8.90 5.41
N ILE A 144 5.87 -9.81 5.93
CA ILE A 144 7.33 -9.80 5.79
C ILE A 144 7.76 -11.06 5.05
N SER A 145 8.06 -10.91 3.75
CA SER A 145 8.07 -12.03 2.80
C SER A 145 8.86 -11.71 1.52
N ALA A 146 10.07 -11.17 1.65
CA ALA A 146 10.97 -10.90 0.52
C ALA A 146 11.86 -12.11 0.22
N LEU A 147 11.81 -12.69 -0.98
CA LEU A 147 12.73 -13.77 -1.33
C LEU A 147 14.19 -13.27 -1.34
N LYS A 148 15.14 -14.11 -0.91
CA LYS A 148 16.61 -13.85 -0.93
C LYS A 148 17.12 -12.70 -0.07
N ILE A 149 16.27 -11.99 0.67
CA ILE A 149 16.70 -11.03 1.69
C ILE A 149 16.95 -11.79 2.99
N LYS A 150 18.21 -11.99 3.37
CA LYS A 150 18.58 -12.84 4.52
C LYS A 150 18.35 -12.16 5.88
N ASP A 151 18.35 -10.84 5.91
CA ASP A 151 18.26 -10.05 7.14
C ASP A 151 16.90 -9.40 7.37
N GLN A 152 15.82 -10.00 6.85
CA GLN A 152 14.43 -9.57 7.08
C GLN A 152 14.03 -9.48 8.55
N HIS A 153 14.72 -10.20 9.44
CA HIS A 153 14.55 -10.05 10.89
C HIS A 153 14.77 -8.60 11.35
N LYS A 154 15.60 -7.81 10.66
CA LYS A 154 15.79 -6.39 10.98
C LYS A 154 14.52 -5.58 10.77
N GLU A 155 13.74 -5.86 9.73
CA GLU A 155 12.47 -5.17 9.51
C GLU A 155 11.49 -5.43 10.65
N TRP A 156 11.38 -6.71 11.02
CA TRP A 156 10.62 -7.14 12.19
C TRP A 156 11.09 -6.42 13.45
N GLU A 157 12.38 -6.43 13.76
CA GLU A 157 12.95 -5.77 14.93
C GLU A 157 12.63 -4.28 14.97
N ARG A 158 12.74 -3.56 13.83
CA ARG A 158 12.45 -2.12 13.78
C ARG A 158 10.98 -1.85 14.08
N LEU A 159 10.06 -2.59 13.45
CA LEU A 159 8.63 -2.44 13.67
C LEU A 159 8.25 -2.80 15.12
N ARG A 160 8.68 -3.97 15.59
CA ARG A 160 8.47 -4.45 16.96
C ARG A 160 8.95 -3.44 17.99
N ASN A 161 10.19 -2.96 17.86
CA ASN A 161 10.75 -2.01 18.83
C ASN A 161 9.97 -0.68 18.85
N ALA A 162 9.50 -0.20 17.70
CA ALA A 162 8.65 0.99 17.64
C ALA A 162 7.31 0.77 18.36
N ILE A 163 6.69 -0.39 18.20
CA ILE A 163 5.43 -0.75 18.87
C ILE A 163 5.63 -0.89 20.38
N VAL A 164 6.67 -1.60 20.81
CA VAL A 164 7.01 -1.76 22.23
C VAL A 164 7.21 -0.38 22.88
N ALA A 165 7.99 0.50 22.24
CA ALA A 165 8.22 1.86 22.73
C ALA A 165 6.93 2.69 22.79
N ALA A 166 6.04 2.55 21.80
CA ALA A 166 4.78 3.29 21.74
C ALA A 166 3.72 2.81 22.74
N ASN A 167 3.70 1.51 23.07
CA ASN A 167 2.77 0.95 24.05
C ASN A 167 3.11 1.40 25.49
N GLY A 168 4.39 1.41 25.85
CA GLY A 168 4.82 1.74 27.22
C GLY A 168 4.04 0.90 28.26
N ASP A 169 3.50 1.56 29.29
CA ASP A 169 2.73 0.89 30.35
C ASP A 169 1.25 0.61 29.99
N ALA A 170 0.76 1.14 28.87
CA ALA A 170 -0.66 1.08 28.51
C ALA A 170 -0.81 0.69 27.03
N PRO A 171 -0.81 -0.62 26.72
CA PRO A 171 -0.81 -1.07 25.35
C PRO A 171 -2.11 -0.67 24.65
N TRP A 172 -1.93 -0.14 23.44
CA TRP A 172 -3.01 0.35 22.58
C TRP A 172 -2.79 -0.07 21.12
N ILE A 173 -1.67 -0.74 20.81
CA ILE A 173 -1.37 -1.30 19.51
C ILE A 173 -1.44 -2.84 19.57
N ARG A 174 -2.14 -3.43 18.61
CA ARG A 174 -2.13 -4.88 18.35
C ARG A 174 -1.41 -5.16 17.04
N LEU A 175 -0.66 -6.26 17.02
CA LEU A 175 0.19 -6.61 15.89
C LEU A 175 -0.18 -7.99 15.37
N LYS A 176 -0.40 -8.10 14.07
CA LYS A 176 -0.38 -9.37 13.33
C LYS A 176 0.80 -9.37 12.36
N VAL A 177 1.52 -10.48 12.30
CA VAL A 177 2.60 -10.69 11.33
C VAL A 177 2.31 -11.92 10.50
N LEU A 178 2.37 -11.76 9.18
CA LEU A 178 2.43 -12.86 8.23
C LEU A 178 3.88 -12.99 7.74
N ALA A 179 4.56 -14.06 8.14
CA ALA A 179 5.96 -14.29 7.81
C ALA A 179 6.07 -15.32 6.67
N GLY A 180 6.81 -14.95 5.63
CA GLY A 180 7.15 -15.84 4.52
C GLY A 180 8.33 -16.75 4.80
N HIS A 181 9.35 -16.24 5.50
CA HIS A 181 10.58 -16.97 5.77
C HIS A 181 10.46 -17.87 7.03
N PRO A 182 10.81 -19.17 6.98
CA PRO A 182 10.72 -20.08 8.13
C PRO A 182 11.52 -19.62 9.35
N ASP A 183 12.78 -19.20 9.16
CA ASP A 183 13.61 -18.70 10.26
C ASP A 183 13.05 -17.43 10.91
N LEU A 184 12.46 -16.52 10.12
CA LEU A 184 11.81 -15.33 10.66
C LEU A 184 10.56 -15.71 11.48
N TYR A 185 9.71 -16.58 10.93
CA TYR A 185 8.56 -17.10 11.66
C TYR A 185 8.99 -17.68 13.01
N LYS A 186 10.00 -18.56 12.98
CA LYS A 186 10.52 -19.19 14.20
C LYS A 186 11.07 -18.16 15.19
N ALA A 187 11.85 -17.18 14.72
CA ALA A 187 12.41 -16.14 15.58
C ALA A 187 11.31 -15.33 16.29
N ILE A 188 10.22 -14.99 15.58
CA ILE A 188 9.08 -14.27 16.17
C ILE A 188 8.33 -15.16 17.16
N ASP A 189 8.11 -16.43 16.82
CA ASP A 189 7.41 -17.39 17.70
C ASP A 189 8.17 -17.61 19.01
N ASP A 190 9.49 -17.79 18.93
CA ASP A 190 10.37 -18.00 20.09
C ASP A 190 10.33 -16.81 21.07
N GLU A 191 10.27 -15.56 20.57
CA GLU A 191 10.29 -14.36 21.41
C GLU A 191 8.91 -13.84 21.84
N LYS A 192 7.82 -14.31 21.21
CA LYS A 192 6.46 -13.78 21.46
C LYS A 192 6.04 -13.87 22.92
N ALA A 193 6.40 -14.95 23.62
CA ALA A 193 6.08 -15.11 25.03
C ALA A 193 6.78 -14.05 25.90
N ASP A 194 8.05 -13.75 25.61
CA ASP A 194 8.83 -12.74 26.30
C ASP A 194 8.30 -11.33 25.98
N LEU A 195 7.94 -11.05 24.72
CA LEU A 195 7.31 -9.77 24.35
C LEU A 195 6.02 -9.52 25.11
N LYS A 196 5.17 -10.55 25.24
CA LYS A 196 3.93 -10.46 26.00
C LYS A 196 4.19 -10.22 27.48
N LYS A 197 5.22 -10.84 28.04
CA LYS A 197 5.57 -10.69 29.46
C LYS A 197 6.21 -9.33 29.76
N ASP A 198 7.13 -8.89 28.93
CA ASP A 198 8.00 -7.74 29.20
C ASP A 198 7.41 -6.40 28.71
N SER A 199 6.51 -6.44 27.72
CA SER A 199 5.95 -5.24 27.08
C SER A 199 4.43 -5.26 26.85
N ASP A 200 3.76 -6.31 27.34
CA ASP A 200 2.34 -6.60 27.10
C ASP A 200 1.93 -6.64 25.61
N LEU A 201 2.91 -6.73 24.70
CA LEU A 201 2.69 -6.82 23.26
C LEU A 201 2.21 -8.23 22.89
N ASP A 202 0.95 -8.32 22.47
CA ASP A 202 0.38 -9.54 21.91
C ASP A 202 0.57 -9.54 20.38
N VAL A 203 1.33 -10.52 19.89
CA VAL A 203 1.66 -10.68 18.47
C VAL A 203 0.86 -11.86 17.91
N GLU A 204 -0.09 -11.63 17.02
CA GLU A 204 -0.72 -12.71 16.24
C GLU A 204 0.23 -13.09 15.10
N LEU A 205 0.77 -14.32 15.12
CA LEU A 205 1.72 -14.79 14.11
C LEU A 205 1.03 -15.79 13.18
N GLY A 206 1.22 -15.61 11.87
CA GLY A 206 0.74 -16.53 10.84
C GLY A 206 1.79 -16.75 9.75
N THR A 207 1.64 -17.87 9.03
CA THR A 207 2.40 -18.17 7.81
C THR A 207 1.81 -17.43 6.62
N LEU A 208 2.63 -17.17 5.61
CA LEU A 208 2.12 -16.81 4.28
C LEU A 208 1.83 -18.08 3.48
N GLU A 209 0.55 -18.31 3.19
CA GLU A 209 0.09 -19.38 2.30
C GLU A 209 0.34 -19.04 0.81
N ASP A 210 0.22 -20.05 -0.05
CA ASP A 210 0.59 -20.00 -1.48
C ASP A 210 -0.39 -19.28 -2.41
N SER A 211 -1.30 -18.47 -1.86
CA SER A 211 -2.33 -17.78 -2.64
C SER A 211 -2.53 -16.32 -2.24
N ALA A 212 -2.56 -15.43 -3.23
CA ALA A 212 -2.94 -14.04 -3.04
C ALA A 212 -4.39 -13.89 -2.54
N THR A 213 -5.28 -14.83 -2.92
CA THR A 213 -6.66 -14.86 -2.41
C THR A 213 -6.67 -15.08 -0.92
N PHE A 214 -5.92 -16.08 -0.43
CA PHE A 214 -5.80 -16.35 1.00
C PHE A 214 -5.22 -15.14 1.74
N LEU A 215 -4.13 -14.55 1.23
CA LEU A 215 -3.53 -13.35 1.80
C LEU A 215 -4.56 -12.21 1.94
N THR A 216 -5.32 -11.91 0.89
CA THR A 216 -6.32 -10.84 0.95
C THR A 216 -7.51 -11.19 1.86
N GLN A 217 -7.88 -12.47 1.99
CA GLN A 217 -8.90 -12.92 2.94
C GLN A 217 -8.43 -12.74 4.38
N GLU A 218 -7.19 -13.14 4.70
CA GLU A 218 -6.58 -12.93 6.02
C GLU A 218 -6.51 -11.45 6.39
N ILE A 219 -6.11 -10.59 5.46
CA ILE A 219 -6.06 -9.14 5.68
C ILE A 219 -7.47 -8.59 5.93
N ARG A 220 -8.49 -9.01 5.17
CA ARG A 220 -9.88 -8.57 5.38
C ARG A 220 -10.42 -9.05 6.73
N ALA A 221 -10.22 -10.32 7.06
CA ALA A 221 -10.66 -10.90 8.32
C ALA A 221 -10.03 -10.18 9.51
N TRP A 222 -8.76 -9.80 9.39
CA TRP A 222 -8.08 -9.04 10.41
C TRP A 222 -8.31 -7.52 10.35
N ALA A 223 -8.89 -6.96 9.29
CA ALA A 223 -9.27 -5.55 9.18
C ALA A 223 -8.27 -4.54 9.81
N PRO A 224 -7.01 -4.48 9.32
CA PRO A 224 -5.99 -3.59 9.86
C PRO A 224 -6.35 -2.11 9.71
N ASN A 225 -5.87 -1.29 10.65
CA ASN A 225 -5.79 0.16 10.48
C ASN A 225 -4.54 0.53 9.68
N ILE A 226 -3.42 -0.14 9.94
CA ILE A 226 -2.16 0.02 9.21
C ILE A 226 -1.78 -1.30 8.57
N LEU A 227 -1.60 -1.31 7.26
CA LEU A 227 -1.15 -2.48 6.50
C LEU A 227 0.27 -2.22 5.99
N HIS A 228 1.21 -3.09 6.34
CA HIS A 228 2.62 -2.97 6.00
C HIS A 228 3.07 -4.16 5.15
N PHE A 229 3.76 -3.89 4.04
CA PHE A 229 4.40 -4.89 3.20
C PHE A 229 5.91 -4.65 3.15
N PHE A 230 6.68 -5.68 3.51
CA PHE A 230 8.10 -5.82 3.24
C PHE A 230 8.30 -7.05 2.36
N CYS A 231 8.36 -6.83 1.05
CA CYS A 231 8.43 -7.86 0.02
C CYS A 231 9.09 -7.29 -1.24
N HIS A 232 9.09 -8.04 -2.34
CA HIS A 232 9.46 -7.48 -3.64
C HIS A 232 8.28 -6.72 -4.24
N GLY A 233 8.59 -5.71 -5.05
CA GLY A 233 7.61 -4.95 -5.81
C GLY A 233 8.11 -4.75 -7.23
N HIS A 234 7.19 -4.86 -8.18
CA HIS A 234 7.46 -4.76 -9.61
C HIS A 234 6.58 -3.68 -10.22
N ALA A 235 7.15 -2.91 -11.14
CA ALA A 235 6.46 -1.93 -11.94
C ALA A 235 7.15 -1.81 -13.30
N ASP A 236 6.62 -2.51 -14.29
CA ASP A 236 7.15 -2.58 -15.64
C ASP A 236 6.04 -2.54 -16.70
N ALA A 237 6.38 -2.80 -17.95
CA ALA A 237 5.42 -2.80 -19.06
C ALA A 237 4.38 -3.96 -18.98
N LEU A 238 4.67 -5.03 -18.23
CA LEU A 238 3.76 -6.16 -18.02
C LEU A 238 2.76 -5.87 -16.90
N GLY A 239 3.07 -4.93 -16.02
CA GLY A 239 2.15 -4.41 -15.03
C GLY A 239 2.83 -4.08 -13.71
N GLN A 240 2.03 -4.11 -12.65
CA GLN A 240 2.48 -3.82 -11.30
C GLN A 240 1.98 -4.88 -10.32
N SER A 241 2.88 -5.39 -9.49
CA SER A 241 2.56 -6.41 -8.49
C SER A 241 3.47 -6.33 -7.27
N LEU A 242 2.95 -6.83 -6.15
CA LEU A 242 3.78 -7.29 -5.03
C LEU A 242 4.09 -8.77 -5.25
N GLU A 243 5.35 -9.13 -5.07
CA GLU A 243 5.82 -10.51 -5.12
C GLU A 243 6.24 -10.94 -3.72
N LEU A 244 5.58 -11.97 -3.20
CA LEU A 244 5.75 -12.47 -1.84
C LEU A 244 6.20 -13.94 -1.87
N ALA A 245 7.17 -14.26 -1.01
CA ALA A 245 7.76 -15.59 -0.88
C ALA A 245 7.15 -16.39 0.28
N THR A 246 6.65 -17.58 -0.01
CA THR A 246 6.24 -18.54 1.01
C THR A 246 7.43 -19.28 1.61
N ALA A 247 7.19 -20.05 2.67
CA ALA A 247 8.20 -20.94 3.26
C ALA A 247 8.80 -21.89 2.22
N ARG A 248 7.97 -22.38 1.28
CA ARG A 248 8.39 -23.26 0.20
C ARG A 248 9.34 -22.56 -0.78
N ASP A 249 9.07 -21.30 -1.10
CA ASP A 249 9.92 -20.54 -2.04
C ASP A 249 11.32 -20.34 -1.46
N HIS A 250 11.41 -20.04 -0.16
CA HIS A 250 12.71 -19.92 0.53
C HIS A 250 13.50 -21.23 0.49
N LEU A 251 12.86 -22.36 0.81
CA LEU A 251 13.52 -23.69 0.73
C LEU A 251 14.00 -24.03 -0.68
N LEU A 252 13.18 -23.71 -1.70
CA LEU A 252 13.57 -23.93 -3.09
C LEU A 252 14.70 -22.98 -3.52
N ALA A 253 14.69 -21.73 -3.09
CA ALA A 253 15.73 -20.75 -3.42
C ALA A 253 17.09 -21.14 -2.83
N GLU A 254 17.14 -21.68 -1.61
CA GLU A 254 18.36 -22.22 -1.00
C GLU A 254 18.94 -23.39 -1.77
N ALA A 255 18.08 -24.19 -2.40
CA ALA A 255 18.47 -25.26 -3.32
C ALA A 255 18.80 -24.77 -4.74
N GLY A 256 18.71 -23.45 -5.00
CA GLY A 256 18.93 -22.85 -6.33
C GLY A 256 17.79 -23.07 -7.32
N GLY A 257 16.58 -23.39 -6.83
CA GLY A 257 15.43 -23.80 -7.64
C GLY A 257 14.46 -22.69 -8.05
N VAL A 258 14.42 -21.56 -7.34
CA VAL A 258 13.54 -20.43 -7.67
C VAL A 258 14.22 -19.07 -7.47
N GLU A 259 13.84 -18.11 -8.31
CA GLU A 259 14.36 -16.74 -8.31
C GLU A 259 13.34 -15.70 -7.80
N ALA A 260 12.08 -16.09 -7.69
CA ALA A 260 10.95 -15.22 -7.38
C ALA A 260 9.97 -15.89 -6.38
N GLY A 261 9.28 -15.07 -5.60
CA GLY A 261 8.17 -15.50 -4.76
C GLY A 261 6.97 -16.00 -5.57
N SER A 262 6.27 -17.00 -5.05
CA SER A 262 5.14 -17.63 -5.75
C SER A 262 3.83 -16.85 -5.63
N VAL A 263 3.69 -15.99 -4.62
CA VAL A 263 2.45 -15.24 -4.37
C VAL A 263 2.56 -13.87 -5.01
N ASN A 264 1.69 -13.59 -5.98
CA ASN A 264 1.64 -12.30 -6.68
C ASN A 264 0.33 -11.55 -6.38
N LEU A 265 0.44 -10.35 -5.81
CA LEU A 265 -0.69 -9.46 -5.56
C LEU A 265 -0.61 -8.24 -6.50
N GLY A 266 -1.38 -8.27 -7.58
CA GLY A 266 -1.42 -7.18 -8.56
C GLY A 266 -2.10 -5.90 -8.05
N ALA A 267 -1.84 -4.77 -8.73
CA ALA A 267 -2.40 -3.46 -8.39
C ALA A 267 -3.92 -3.42 -8.26
N ALA A 268 -4.65 -4.06 -9.20
CA ALA A 268 -6.11 -4.11 -9.17
C ALA A 268 -6.65 -4.90 -7.95
N SER A 269 -5.98 -5.99 -7.58
CA SER A 269 -6.33 -6.79 -6.39
C SER A 269 -6.04 -6.02 -5.10
N LEU A 270 -4.94 -5.27 -5.05
CA LEU A 270 -4.62 -4.38 -3.93
C LEU A 270 -5.64 -3.23 -3.81
N ALA A 271 -6.07 -2.63 -4.91
CA ALA A 271 -7.12 -1.61 -4.93
C ALA A 271 -8.47 -2.18 -4.46
N THR A 272 -8.82 -3.39 -4.91
CA THR A 272 -10.02 -4.12 -4.44
C THR A 272 -9.95 -4.46 -2.95
N LEU A 273 -8.76 -4.84 -2.46
CA LEU A 273 -8.55 -5.02 -1.03
C LEU A 273 -8.76 -3.69 -0.29
N ALA A 274 -8.15 -2.60 -0.77
CA ALA A 274 -8.25 -1.27 -0.15
C ALA A 274 -9.69 -0.80 0.01
N SER A 275 -10.54 -0.98 -1.02
CA SER A 275 -11.95 -0.57 -0.96
C SER A 275 -12.80 -1.43 -0.03
N SER A 276 -12.36 -2.65 0.26
CA SER A 276 -13.08 -3.60 1.14
C SER A 276 -12.74 -3.46 2.63
N LEU A 277 -11.72 -2.69 3.00
CA LEU A 277 -11.29 -2.53 4.39
C LEU A 277 -12.11 -1.43 5.10
N PRO A 278 -12.85 -1.75 6.18
CA PRO A 278 -13.83 -0.84 6.75
C PRO A 278 -13.22 0.41 7.42
N ASN A 279 -12.03 0.27 8.01
CA ASN A 279 -11.38 1.34 8.79
C ASN A 279 -9.86 1.36 8.57
N ALA A 280 -9.43 1.20 7.32
CA ALA A 280 -8.04 1.35 6.90
C ALA A 280 -7.60 2.82 6.98
N TRP A 281 -6.42 3.09 7.54
CA TRP A 281 -5.86 4.44 7.73
C TRP A 281 -4.63 4.67 6.86
N LEU A 282 -3.72 3.69 6.80
CA LEU A 282 -2.43 3.83 6.15
C LEU A 282 -1.99 2.50 5.52
N LEU A 283 -1.55 2.57 4.27
CA LEU A 283 -0.82 1.51 3.60
C LEU A 283 0.68 1.86 3.56
N VAL A 284 1.55 0.92 3.90
CA VAL A 284 3.00 1.08 3.80
C VAL A 284 3.55 0.01 2.88
N LEU A 285 3.91 0.41 1.67
CA LEU A 285 4.55 -0.43 0.67
C LEU A 285 6.07 -0.23 0.76
N ASN A 286 6.70 -0.84 1.77
CA ASN A 286 8.15 -0.81 1.99
C ASN A 286 8.85 -1.81 1.05
N CYS A 287 8.58 -1.67 -0.25
CA CYS A 287 8.98 -2.58 -1.32
C CYS A 287 9.19 -1.80 -2.64
N CYS A 288 10.05 -2.34 -3.50
CA CYS A 288 10.56 -1.68 -4.71
C CYS A 288 9.46 -1.16 -5.64
N SER A 289 9.66 0.05 -6.18
CA SER A 289 8.91 0.61 -7.32
C SER A 289 7.38 0.67 -7.20
N THR A 290 6.80 0.47 -6.01
CA THR A 290 5.35 0.51 -5.80
C THR A 290 4.73 1.91 -5.84
N GLY A 291 5.59 2.94 -5.73
CA GLY A 291 5.26 4.35 -5.98
C GLY A 291 5.55 4.79 -7.41
N LYS A 292 6.07 3.90 -8.27
CA LYS A 292 6.37 4.21 -9.67
C LYS A 292 5.12 3.99 -10.53
N PRO A 293 4.66 4.96 -11.33
CA PRO A 293 3.67 4.70 -12.37
C PRO A 293 4.30 3.90 -13.51
N VAL A 294 3.46 3.24 -14.31
CA VAL A 294 3.85 2.63 -15.58
C VAL A 294 3.07 3.32 -16.70
N PRO A 295 3.51 3.29 -17.97
CA PRO A 295 2.81 4.01 -19.04
C PRO A 295 1.31 3.69 -19.08
N GLY A 296 0.47 4.72 -18.98
CA GLY A 296 -0.99 4.59 -18.98
C GLY A 296 -1.62 4.12 -17.65
N MET A 297 -0.84 3.94 -16.58
CA MET A 297 -1.35 3.49 -15.28
C MET A 297 -0.65 4.19 -14.10
N SER A 298 -1.44 4.71 -13.15
CA SER A 298 -0.92 5.26 -11.89
C SER A 298 -0.15 4.23 -11.08
N SER A 299 0.66 4.67 -10.11
CA SER A 299 1.35 3.73 -9.20
C SER A 299 0.38 2.86 -8.40
N MET A 300 0.85 1.72 -7.88
CA MET A 300 0.06 0.87 -6.98
C MET A 300 -0.43 1.63 -5.75
N ALA A 301 0.43 2.48 -5.18
CA ALA A 301 0.11 3.30 -4.03
C ALA A 301 -1.02 4.30 -4.34
N SER A 302 -0.92 4.98 -5.49
CA SER A 302 -1.94 5.91 -5.97
C SER A 302 -3.28 5.20 -6.18
N GLN A 303 -3.28 4.05 -6.85
CA GLN A 303 -4.48 3.22 -7.06
C GLN A 303 -5.12 2.79 -5.73
N ALA A 304 -4.32 2.35 -4.75
CA ALA A 304 -4.81 1.95 -3.44
C ALA A 304 -5.43 3.12 -2.66
N VAL A 305 -4.84 4.32 -2.75
CA VAL A 305 -5.37 5.54 -2.11
C VAL A 305 -6.68 5.99 -2.78
N ALA A 306 -6.71 6.00 -4.12
CA ALA A 306 -7.93 6.30 -4.88
C ALA A 306 -9.07 5.34 -4.50
N ALA A 307 -8.76 4.05 -4.39
CA ALA A 307 -9.74 3.01 -4.10
C ALA A 307 -10.24 3.04 -2.66
N GLY A 308 -9.34 3.09 -1.67
CA GLY A 308 -9.77 2.81 -0.31
C GLY A 308 -8.78 3.01 0.83
N PHE A 309 -7.55 3.48 0.62
CA PHE A 309 -6.70 3.97 1.72
C PHE A 309 -6.77 5.51 1.81
N PRO A 310 -6.82 6.12 3.02
CA PRO A 310 -6.68 7.56 3.15
C PRO A 310 -5.29 8.06 2.77
N SER A 311 -4.28 7.24 3.02
CA SER A 311 -2.88 7.55 2.71
C SER A 311 -2.10 6.26 2.44
N ALA A 312 -1.06 6.36 1.61
CA ALA A 312 -0.11 5.29 1.37
C ALA A 312 1.31 5.84 1.28
N VAL A 313 2.27 5.14 1.88
CA VAL A 313 3.71 5.37 1.64
C VAL A 313 4.23 4.26 0.76
N ALA A 314 5.07 4.59 -0.21
CA ALA A 314 5.63 3.64 -1.17
C ALA A 314 7.03 4.05 -1.61
N MET A 315 7.75 3.15 -2.29
CA MET A 315 9.06 3.43 -2.85
C MET A 315 8.96 3.72 -4.34
N PHE A 316 9.50 4.85 -4.78
CA PHE A 316 9.41 5.33 -6.16
C PHE A 316 10.28 4.54 -7.15
N GLU A 317 11.41 4.02 -6.70
CA GLU A 317 12.34 3.19 -7.49
C GLU A 317 12.75 1.95 -6.65
N PRO A 318 13.57 1.02 -7.17
CA PRO A 318 14.12 -0.05 -6.35
C PRO A 318 14.86 0.50 -5.12
N VAL A 319 14.66 -0.16 -3.98
CA VAL A 319 15.24 0.24 -2.69
C VAL A 319 16.08 -0.91 -2.14
N GLU A 320 17.23 -0.58 -1.57
CA GLU A 320 18.03 -1.54 -0.84
C GLU A 320 17.38 -1.91 0.49
N ALA A 321 17.50 -3.17 0.90
CA ALA A 321 16.89 -3.64 2.15
C ALA A 321 17.33 -2.81 3.37
N SER A 322 18.58 -2.37 3.40
CA SER A 322 19.11 -1.52 4.48
C SER A 322 18.40 -0.16 4.60
N ASP A 323 18.02 0.45 3.48
CA ASP A 323 17.30 1.72 3.46
C ASP A 323 15.82 1.53 3.78
N ALA A 324 15.23 0.39 3.39
CA ALA A 324 13.91 -0.03 3.85
C ALA A 324 13.86 -0.24 5.38
N TYR A 325 14.92 -0.76 6.00
CA TYR A 325 15.00 -0.85 7.47
C TYR A 325 15.14 0.53 8.12
N ASN A 326 15.92 1.44 7.52
CA ASN A 326 16.06 2.81 8.00
C ASN A 326 14.74 3.57 7.90
N PHE A 327 13.96 3.33 6.83
CA PHE A 327 12.60 3.81 6.69
C PHE A 327 11.75 3.37 7.89
N THR A 328 11.66 2.06 8.16
CA THR A 328 10.81 1.53 9.24
C THR A 328 11.25 2.02 10.61
N ARG A 329 12.57 2.09 10.85
CA ARG A 329 13.14 2.64 12.09
C ARG A 329 12.72 4.10 12.35
N ALA A 330 12.69 4.93 11.32
CA ALA A 330 12.39 6.35 11.45
C ALA A 330 10.88 6.64 11.41
N PHE A 331 10.13 5.92 10.57
CA PHE A 331 8.73 6.20 10.30
C PHE A 331 7.81 5.87 11.48
N TYR A 332 7.91 4.64 12.00
CA TYR A 332 6.92 4.13 12.96
C TYR A 332 6.91 4.83 14.32
N PRO A 333 8.05 5.21 14.93
CA PRO A 333 8.03 5.98 16.17
C PRO A 333 7.24 7.29 16.03
N GLY A 334 7.47 8.04 14.94
CA GLY A 334 6.74 9.26 14.65
C GLY A 334 5.26 9.02 14.35
N ALA A 335 4.95 7.96 13.58
CA ALA A 335 3.57 7.60 13.25
C ALA A 335 2.75 7.25 14.49
N PHE A 336 3.30 6.44 15.40
CA PHE A 336 2.61 6.07 16.63
C PHE A 336 2.49 7.25 17.60
N GLU A 337 3.49 8.12 17.67
CA GLU A 337 3.37 9.36 18.45
C GLU A 337 2.24 10.24 17.92
N ALA A 338 2.15 10.43 16.61
CA ALA A 338 1.10 11.23 15.99
C ALA A 338 -0.30 10.64 16.25
N LEU A 339 -0.46 9.32 16.14
CA LEU A 339 -1.70 8.62 16.46
C LEU A 339 -2.06 8.70 17.96
N ARG A 340 -1.06 8.66 18.85
CA ARG A 340 -1.27 8.88 20.29
C ARG A 340 -1.82 10.28 20.57
N GLN A 341 -1.33 11.30 19.86
CA GLN A 341 -1.84 12.66 19.96
C GLN A 341 -3.27 12.78 19.42
N VAL A 342 -3.61 12.06 18.35
CA VAL A 342 -5.00 11.93 17.87
C VAL A 342 -5.90 11.38 18.96
N GLY A 343 -5.51 10.27 19.60
CA GLY A 343 -6.29 9.67 20.70
C GLY A 343 -6.51 10.63 21.87
N LYS A 344 -5.49 11.37 22.28
CA LYS A 344 -5.61 12.41 23.34
C LYS A 344 -6.57 13.53 22.92
N ALA A 345 -6.45 14.03 21.70
CA ALA A 345 -7.31 15.10 21.20
C ALA A 345 -8.79 14.66 21.15
N LEU A 346 -9.06 13.42 20.75
CA LEU A 346 -10.40 12.85 20.73
C LEU A 346 -11.00 12.64 22.14
N GLY A 347 -10.16 12.59 23.19
CA GLY A 347 -10.63 12.64 24.57
C GLY A 347 -11.26 13.98 24.95
N ALA A 348 -10.97 15.06 24.20
CA ALA A 348 -11.46 16.41 24.45
C ALA A 348 -12.32 16.97 23.30
N SER A 349 -12.48 16.24 22.20
CA SER A 349 -13.15 16.72 20.98
C SER A 349 -13.81 15.56 20.23
N THR A 350 -14.87 15.83 19.48
CA THR A 350 -15.59 14.79 18.72
C THR A 350 -14.83 14.34 17.47
N SER A 351 -13.98 15.21 16.94
CA SER A 351 -13.10 14.93 15.81
C SER A 351 -11.77 15.66 15.96
N THR A 352 -10.76 15.16 15.26
CA THR A 352 -9.46 15.81 15.07
C THR A 352 -8.90 15.45 13.70
N THR A 353 -7.78 16.05 13.32
CA THR A 353 -7.12 15.78 12.03
C THR A 353 -5.69 15.34 12.22
N LEU A 354 -5.21 14.49 11.31
CA LEU A 354 -3.82 14.07 11.25
C LEU A 354 -3.22 14.36 9.87
N GLU A 355 -2.01 14.91 9.88
CA GLU A 355 -1.16 15.06 8.71
C GLU A 355 0.01 14.07 8.81
N TRP A 356 0.15 13.19 7.82
CA TRP A 356 1.24 12.21 7.76
C TRP A 356 2.54 12.81 7.23
N THR A 357 2.46 13.90 6.47
CA THR A 357 3.57 14.51 5.74
C THR A 357 4.78 14.87 6.62
N PRO A 358 4.63 15.38 7.86
CA PRO A 358 5.77 15.66 8.73
C PRO A 358 6.67 14.45 9.00
N LEU A 359 6.10 13.24 9.05
CA LEU A 359 6.86 12.00 9.32
C LEU A 359 7.88 11.70 8.22
N MET A 360 7.62 12.16 6.99
CA MET A 360 8.49 11.88 5.87
C MET A 360 9.82 12.63 5.96
N HIS A 361 9.90 13.75 6.68
CA HIS A 361 11.20 14.40 6.91
C HIS A 361 12.16 13.46 7.64
N ASP A 362 11.73 12.86 8.74
CA ASP A 362 12.59 12.03 9.60
C ASP A 362 13.04 10.76 8.88
N VAL A 363 12.16 10.19 8.06
CA VAL A 363 12.48 9.09 7.15
C VAL A 363 13.60 9.47 6.20
N ARG A 364 13.47 10.60 5.50
CA ARG A 364 14.44 11.03 4.49
C ARG A 364 15.77 11.40 5.13
N ALA A 365 15.75 12.07 6.28
CA ALA A 365 16.93 12.36 7.08
C ALA A 365 17.64 11.08 7.52
N ALA A 366 16.90 10.06 7.97
CA ALA A 366 17.48 8.80 8.41
C ALA A 366 18.12 7.98 7.27
N ILE A 367 17.56 8.04 6.05
CA ILE A 367 18.12 7.33 4.87
C ILE A 367 19.32 8.08 4.29
N SER A 368 19.32 9.42 4.36
CA SER A 368 20.44 10.26 3.90
C SER A 368 21.56 10.42 4.91
N ASP A 369 21.41 9.93 6.15
CA ASP A 369 22.43 10.07 7.19
C ASP A 369 23.78 9.50 6.74
N GLY A 370 24.81 10.36 6.74
CA GLY A 370 26.15 10.04 6.26
C GLY A 370 26.31 9.90 4.74
N LYS A 371 25.28 10.18 3.93
CA LYS A 371 25.30 10.10 2.46
C LYS A 371 25.19 11.49 1.81
N PRO A 372 25.83 11.74 0.66
CA PRO A 372 25.70 13.01 -0.07
C PRO A 372 24.29 13.13 -0.70
N THR A 373 23.43 13.97 -0.12
CA THR A 373 22.02 14.12 -0.54
C THR A 373 21.85 14.49 -2.02
N ALA A 374 22.81 15.22 -2.60
CA ALA A 374 22.78 15.58 -4.03
C ALA A 374 22.97 14.37 -4.97
N SER A 375 23.68 13.33 -4.54
CA SER A 375 24.07 12.19 -5.38
C SER A 375 23.44 10.85 -4.95
N SER A 376 22.91 10.76 -3.72
CA SER A 376 22.31 9.55 -3.16
C SER A 376 20.78 9.59 -3.28
N PRO A 377 20.17 8.93 -4.28
CA PRO A 377 18.73 9.03 -4.54
C PRO A 377 17.86 8.36 -3.47
N GLU A 378 18.41 7.48 -2.64
CA GLU A 378 17.68 6.58 -1.76
C GLU A 378 16.78 7.34 -0.78
N TRP A 379 17.23 8.51 -0.29
CA TRP A 379 16.42 9.33 0.61
C TRP A 379 15.18 9.91 -0.05
N SER A 380 15.18 10.10 -1.37
CA SER A 380 14.04 10.68 -2.10
C SER A 380 13.02 9.63 -2.55
N LEU A 381 13.34 8.33 -2.44
CA LEU A 381 12.47 7.24 -2.89
C LEU A 381 11.17 7.08 -2.09
N PRO A 382 11.14 7.31 -0.76
CA PRO A 382 9.89 7.24 -0.01
C PRO A 382 8.94 8.39 -0.38
N VAL A 383 7.84 8.02 -1.03
CA VAL A 383 6.79 8.92 -1.48
C VAL A 383 5.52 8.71 -0.66
N LEU A 384 4.87 9.80 -0.25
CA LEU A 384 3.62 9.77 0.49
C LEU A 384 2.48 10.21 -0.43
N TYR A 385 1.52 9.33 -0.64
CA TYR A 385 0.25 9.62 -1.28
C TYR A 385 -0.82 9.87 -0.22
N VAL A 386 -1.61 10.92 -0.40
CA VAL A 386 -2.81 11.20 0.38
C VAL A 386 -4.00 11.34 -0.55
N ARG A 387 -5.18 10.97 -0.07
CA ARG A 387 -6.39 11.02 -0.89
C ARG A 387 -6.80 12.45 -1.19
N GLY A 388 -7.10 13.25 -0.16
CA GLY A 388 -7.80 14.52 -0.32
C GLY A 388 -6.98 15.78 -0.08
N LEU A 389 -7.58 16.92 -0.43
CA LEU A 389 -7.05 18.27 -0.17
C LEU A 389 -7.01 18.62 1.32
N GLU A 390 -7.76 17.90 2.16
CA GLU A 390 -7.75 18.08 3.61
C GLU A 390 -6.98 16.97 4.33
N ALA A 391 -6.54 17.30 5.55
CA ALA A 391 -5.98 16.35 6.50
C ALA A 391 -6.94 15.18 6.76
N GLN A 392 -6.39 14.02 7.11
CA GLN A 392 -7.22 12.88 7.45
C GLN A 392 -7.99 13.17 8.74
N VAL A 393 -9.32 13.11 8.66
CA VAL A 393 -10.20 13.32 9.82
C VAL A 393 -10.30 12.03 10.61
N PHE A 394 -10.13 12.13 11.92
CA PHE A 394 -10.36 11.08 12.88
C PHE A 394 -11.53 11.44 13.79
N ILE A 395 -12.30 10.43 14.19
CA ILE A 395 -13.38 10.52 15.18
C ILE A 395 -13.18 9.43 16.23
N ALA A 396 -13.74 9.61 17.43
CA ALA A 396 -13.80 8.52 18.39
C ALA A 396 -14.69 7.39 17.84
N ALA A 397 -14.23 6.14 17.92
CA ALA A 397 -15.08 5.01 17.58
C ALA A 397 -16.34 5.04 18.43
N GLN A 398 -17.51 4.87 17.80
CA GLN A 398 -18.74 4.71 18.55
C GLN A 398 -18.65 3.42 19.37
N PRO A 399 -19.09 3.43 20.64
CA PRO A 399 -19.29 2.19 21.37
C PRO A 399 -20.17 1.29 20.50
N ALA A 400 -19.74 0.03 20.29
CA ALA A 400 -20.58 -0.93 19.61
C ALA A 400 -21.97 -0.88 20.28
N PRO A 401 -23.06 -0.74 19.50
CA PRO A 401 -24.39 -0.73 20.08
C PRO A 401 -24.53 -1.95 20.96
N ALA A 402 -25.05 -1.77 22.19
CA ALA A 402 -25.25 -2.87 23.11
C ALA A 402 -25.96 -4.00 22.35
N PRO A 403 -25.50 -5.26 22.48
CA PRO A 403 -26.10 -6.37 21.75
C PRO A 403 -27.60 -6.31 21.99
N VAL A 404 -28.38 -6.14 20.91
CA VAL A 404 -29.84 -6.13 20.99
C VAL A 404 -30.20 -7.43 21.70
N PRO A 405 -30.94 -7.38 22.84
CA PRO A 405 -31.33 -8.59 23.53
C PRO A 405 -31.91 -9.55 22.50
N ALA A 406 -31.33 -10.76 22.42
CA ALA A 406 -31.86 -11.76 21.51
C ALA A 406 -33.37 -11.83 21.74
N PRO A 407 -34.20 -11.76 20.67
CA PRO A 407 -35.63 -11.88 20.84
C PRO A 407 -35.90 -13.14 21.68
N PRO A 408 -36.84 -13.08 22.64
CA PRO A 408 -37.09 -14.19 23.54
C PRO A 408 -37.25 -15.45 22.68
N VAL A 409 -36.39 -16.45 22.94
CA VAL A 409 -36.48 -17.74 22.26
C VAL A 409 -37.94 -18.16 22.39
N PRO A 410 -38.67 -18.35 21.28
CA PRO A 410 -40.08 -18.69 21.36
C PRO A 410 -40.19 -19.95 22.23
N THR A 411 -40.98 -19.86 23.30
CA THR A 411 -41.27 -20.99 24.17
C THR A 411 -41.70 -22.15 23.26
N PRO A 412 -41.07 -23.33 23.34
CA PRO A 412 -41.42 -24.44 22.48
C PRO A 412 -42.90 -24.71 22.66
N THR A 413 -43.69 -24.46 21.61
CA THR A 413 -45.10 -24.85 21.57
C THR A 413 -45.15 -26.36 21.83
N PRO A 414 -45.92 -26.84 22.82
CA PRO A 414 -46.01 -28.26 23.11
C PRO A 414 -46.40 -28.99 21.83
N THR A 415 -45.48 -29.82 21.35
CA THR A 415 -45.72 -30.68 20.19
C THR A 415 -46.86 -31.64 20.57
N PRO A 416 -47.96 -31.69 19.79
CA PRO A 416 -48.99 -32.69 20.03
C PRO A 416 -48.39 -34.10 19.95
N PRO A 417 -48.89 -35.07 20.74
CA PRO A 417 -48.35 -36.43 20.76
C PRO A 417 -48.37 -37.03 19.35
N SER A 418 -47.18 -37.32 18.84
CA SER A 418 -46.97 -37.97 17.55
C SER A 418 -47.47 -39.42 17.59
N THR A 419 -48.40 -39.73 16.70
CA THR A 419 -48.77 -41.10 16.30
C THR A 419 -47.51 -41.91 15.94
N PRO A 420 -47.43 -43.22 16.23
CA PRO A 420 -46.25 -44.03 15.94
C PRO A 420 -45.92 -44.01 14.44
N PRO A 421 -44.67 -43.69 14.03
CA PRO A 421 -44.28 -43.74 12.64
C PRO A 421 -44.08 -45.19 12.19
N ALA A 422 -44.52 -45.49 10.97
CA ALA A 422 -44.10 -46.68 10.23
C ALA A 422 -42.57 -46.67 10.04
N PRO A 423 -41.91 -47.83 9.91
CA PRO A 423 -40.45 -47.90 9.78
C PRO A 423 -39.98 -47.20 8.50
N ILE A 424 -39.24 -46.11 8.66
CA ILE A 424 -38.56 -45.39 7.57
C ILE A 424 -37.12 -45.92 7.46
N PRO A 425 -36.59 -46.15 6.25
CA PRO A 425 -35.23 -46.68 6.04
C PRO A 425 -34.15 -45.71 6.53
N VAL A 426 -33.08 -46.27 7.08
CA VAL A 426 -31.88 -45.57 7.56
C VAL A 426 -31.23 -44.78 6.41
N PRO A 427 -31.05 -43.44 6.53
CA PRO A 427 -30.23 -42.70 5.59
C PRO A 427 -28.74 -42.83 5.91
N ALA A 428 -27.94 -42.98 4.86
CA ALA A 428 -26.48 -43.00 4.87
C ALA A 428 -25.88 -41.63 5.26
N PRO A 429 -24.62 -41.58 5.74
CA PRO A 429 -24.03 -40.36 6.28
C PRO A 429 -23.78 -39.30 5.19
N ALA A 430 -24.09 -38.05 5.52
CA ALA A 430 -23.86 -36.89 4.66
C ALA A 430 -22.35 -36.63 4.51
N ALA A 431 -21.88 -36.59 3.27
CA ALA A 431 -20.50 -36.36 2.87
C ALA A 431 -20.32 -34.98 2.23
N ALA A 432 -19.20 -34.31 2.53
CA ALA A 432 -18.28 -33.62 1.61
C ALA A 432 -18.81 -32.67 0.50
N ALA A 433 -20.00 -32.06 0.63
CA ALA A 433 -20.57 -31.23 -0.44
C ALA A 433 -20.01 -29.78 -0.50
N ASP A 434 -19.39 -29.27 0.56
CA ASP A 434 -19.01 -27.85 0.65
C ASP A 434 -17.64 -27.53 0.01
N GLU A 435 -16.70 -28.48 0.03
CA GLU A 435 -15.37 -28.31 -0.59
C GLU A 435 -15.41 -28.33 -2.13
N SER A 436 -16.34 -29.09 -2.71
CA SER A 436 -16.48 -29.24 -4.17
C SER A 436 -16.93 -27.94 -4.85
N HIS A 437 -17.77 -27.13 -4.19
CA HIS A 437 -18.26 -25.87 -4.75
C HIS A 437 -17.18 -24.77 -4.75
N MET A 438 -16.38 -24.69 -3.68
CA MET A 438 -15.25 -23.74 -3.62
C MET A 438 -14.17 -24.07 -4.66
N GLN A 439 -13.89 -25.35 -4.88
CA GLN A 439 -12.92 -25.79 -5.87
C GLN A 439 -13.37 -25.48 -7.31
N GLY A 440 -14.67 -25.58 -7.61
CA GLY A 440 -15.25 -25.20 -8.90
C GLY A 440 -15.09 -23.72 -9.25
N GLU A 441 -15.34 -22.81 -8.30
CA GLU A 441 -15.15 -21.36 -8.51
C GLU A 441 -13.66 -20.99 -8.69
N GLN A 442 -12.77 -21.65 -7.95
CA GLN A 442 -11.32 -21.44 -8.12
C GLN A 442 -10.84 -21.83 -9.52
N TYR A 443 -11.31 -22.97 -10.04
CA TYR A 443 -11.00 -23.38 -11.42
C TYR A 443 -11.53 -22.40 -12.45
N ARG A 444 -12.76 -21.91 -12.28
CA ARG A 444 -13.36 -20.93 -13.20
C ARG A 444 -12.50 -19.66 -13.30
N VAL A 445 -12.07 -19.10 -12.17
CA VAL A 445 -11.25 -17.88 -12.15
C VAL A 445 -9.90 -18.11 -12.84
N GLN A 446 -9.18 -19.19 -12.51
CA GLN A 446 -7.87 -19.49 -13.12
C GLN A 446 -7.97 -19.66 -14.63
N VAL A 447 -9.03 -20.32 -15.09
CA VAL A 447 -9.32 -20.57 -16.49
C VAL A 447 -9.64 -19.28 -17.26
N GLU A 448 -10.46 -18.40 -16.68
CA GLU A 448 -10.80 -17.09 -17.27
C GLU A 448 -9.58 -16.16 -17.36
N GLU A 449 -8.71 -16.16 -16.34
CA GLU A 449 -7.47 -15.39 -16.34
C GLU A 449 -6.49 -15.90 -17.40
N MET A 450 -6.31 -17.22 -17.50
CA MET A 450 -5.47 -17.82 -18.53
C MET A 450 -5.99 -17.53 -19.95
N ALA A 451 -7.31 -17.64 -20.16
CA ALA A 451 -7.94 -17.27 -21.42
C ALA A 451 -7.66 -15.81 -21.80
N ARG A 452 -7.81 -14.87 -20.85
CA ARG A 452 -7.53 -13.45 -21.06
C ARG A 452 -6.06 -13.19 -21.38
N TRP A 453 -5.15 -13.87 -20.68
CA TRP A 453 -3.71 -13.76 -20.92
C TRP A 453 -3.34 -14.29 -22.31
N LEU A 454 -3.84 -15.47 -22.71
CA LEU A 454 -3.63 -16.05 -24.04
C LEU A 454 -4.16 -15.15 -25.16
N ALA A 455 -5.31 -14.52 -24.94
CA ALA A 455 -5.92 -13.59 -25.88
C ALA A 455 -5.17 -12.25 -26.02
N THR A 456 -4.24 -11.94 -25.11
CA THR A 456 -3.52 -10.66 -25.07
C THR A 456 -2.00 -10.89 -25.09
N ALA A 457 -1.37 -10.94 -23.93
CA ALA A 457 0.08 -11.08 -23.77
C ALA A 457 0.62 -12.38 -24.41
N GLY A 458 -0.15 -13.47 -24.33
CA GLY A 458 0.22 -14.75 -24.91
C GLY A 458 0.38 -14.72 -26.43
N GLN A 459 -0.23 -13.74 -27.14
CA GLN A 459 -0.10 -13.62 -28.59
C GLN A 459 1.34 -13.33 -29.06
N GLN A 460 2.20 -12.84 -28.16
CA GLN A 460 3.62 -12.59 -28.45
C GLN A 460 4.49 -13.86 -28.42
N LEU A 461 3.94 -14.98 -27.95
CA LEU A 461 4.65 -16.27 -27.89
C LEU A 461 4.30 -17.15 -29.08
N GLU A 462 5.20 -18.07 -29.44
CA GLU A 462 4.89 -19.13 -30.39
C GLU A 462 3.83 -20.10 -29.83
N PRO A 463 3.02 -20.77 -30.67
CA PRO A 463 1.92 -21.63 -30.21
C PRO A 463 2.33 -22.74 -29.23
N ASP A 464 3.52 -23.31 -29.41
CA ASP A 464 4.04 -24.36 -28.53
C ASP A 464 4.42 -23.81 -27.14
N ASP A 465 4.92 -22.57 -27.07
CA ASP A 465 5.25 -21.92 -25.81
C ASP A 465 3.98 -21.50 -25.06
N ARG A 466 2.95 -21.00 -25.76
CA ARG A 466 1.63 -20.75 -25.17
C ARG A 466 1.05 -22.01 -24.56
N ARG A 467 1.12 -23.14 -25.28
CA ARG A 467 0.66 -24.44 -24.80
C ARG A 467 1.39 -24.86 -23.53
N ARG A 468 2.72 -24.71 -23.47
CA ARG A 468 3.51 -25.03 -22.27
C ARG A 468 3.14 -24.16 -21.07
N VAL A 469 2.95 -22.85 -21.28
CA VAL A 469 2.53 -21.93 -20.21
C VAL A 469 1.13 -22.29 -19.70
N MET A 470 0.20 -22.58 -20.61
CA MET A 470 -1.14 -23.02 -20.28
C MET A 470 -1.14 -24.35 -19.52
N GLU A 471 -0.38 -25.35 -19.99
CA GLU A 471 -0.25 -26.66 -19.33
C GLU A 471 0.33 -26.55 -17.93
N TYR A 472 1.31 -25.66 -17.74
CA TYR A 472 1.90 -25.41 -16.44
C TYR A 472 0.94 -24.70 -15.48
N ALA A 473 0.25 -23.65 -15.95
CA ALA A 473 -0.63 -22.84 -15.12
C ALA A 473 -1.92 -23.57 -14.73
N LEU A 474 -2.44 -24.43 -15.61
CA LEU A 474 -3.70 -25.15 -15.40
C LEU A 474 -3.52 -26.61 -14.98
N LYS A 475 -2.32 -27.02 -14.55
CA LYS A 475 -1.98 -28.42 -14.24
C LYS A 475 -2.94 -29.11 -13.24
N ASP A 476 -3.56 -28.34 -12.35
CA ASP A 476 -4.50 -28.82 -11.33
C ASP A 476 -5.98 -28.64 -11.74
N VAL A 477 -6.24 -28.02 -12.89
CA VAL A 477 -7.59 -27.80 -13.43
C VAL A 477 -7.95 -28.96 -14.37
N PRO A 478 -9.19 -29.51 -14.31
CA PRO A 478 -9.65 -30.50 -15.27
C PRO A 478 -9.56 -30.01 -16.72
N ARG A 479 -8.88 -30.76 -17.59
CA ARG A 479 -8.66 -30.43 -19.01
C ARG A 479 -9.91 -29.99 -19.80
N PRO A 480 -11.12 -30.53 -19.58
CA PRO A 480 -12.32 -30.07 -20.30
C PRO A 480 -12.70 -28.60 -20.03
N LEU A 481 -12.13 -27.99 -18.99
CA LEU A 481 -12.35 -26.58 -18.66
C LEU A 481 -11.29 -25.67 -19.27
N TRP A 482 -10.25 -26.20 -19.90
CA TRP A 482 -9.16 -25.38 -20.41
C TRP A 482 -9.58 -24.61 -21.65
N PRO A 483 -9.12 -23.35 -21.82
CA PRO A 483 -9.23 -22.68 -23.11
C PRO A 483 -8.28 -23.34 -24.14
N ASN A 484 -8.48 -23.05 -25.42
CA ASN A 484 -7.49 -23.35 -26.45
C ASN A 484 -6.29 -22.37 -26.38
N VAL A 485 -5.26 -22.60 -27.18
CA VAL A 485 -4.02 -21.77 -27.16
C VAL A 485 -4.23 -20.35 -27.67
N GLU A 486 -5.42 -20.05 -28.21
CA GLU A 486 -5.90 -18.72 -28.60
C GLU A 486 -6.75 -18.05 -27.50
N GLY A 487 -6.97 -18.70 -26.36
CA GLY A 487 -7.73 -18.17 -25.24
C GLY A 487 -9.26 -18.27 -25.38
N ARG A 488 -9.77 -19.19 -26.21
CA ARG A 488 -11.23 -19.42 -26.41
C ARG A 488 -11.69 -20.73 -25.78
N PHE A 489 -12.97 -20.80 -25.39
CA PHE A 489 -13.58 -22.02 -24.87
C PHE A 489 -14.29 -22.83 -25.97
N ASP A 490 -14.31 -24.15 -25.80
CA ASP A 490 -15.09 -25.04 -26.68
C ASP A 490 -16.57 -24.64 -26.64
N GLY A 491 -17.09 -24.11 -27.75
CA GLY A 491 -18.48 -23.65 -27.88
C GLY A 491 -18.65 -22.17 -28.24
N ASP A 492 -17.59 -21.37 -28.23
CA ASP A 492 -17.60 -19.93 -28.57
C ASP A 492 -17.63 -19.61 -30.08
N ASP A 493 -17.87 -20.58 -30.97
CA ASP A 493 -18.04 -20.35 -32.42
C ASP A 493 -19.43 -19.77 -32.80
N ARG A 494 -20.02 -18.92 -31.94
CA ARG A 494 -21.32 -18.26 -32.18
C ARG A 494 -21.23 -16.75 -32.30
#